data_AF-A0A953YCZ9-F1
#
_entry.id   AF-A0A953YCZ9-F1
#
_cell.length_a   1.000
_cell.length_b   1.000
_cell.length_c   1.000
_cell.angle_alpha   90.00
_cell.angle_beta   90.00
_cell.angle_gamma   90.00
#
_symmetry.space_group_name_H-M   'P 1'
#
loop_
_entity.id
_entity.type
_entity.pdbx_description
1 polymer ?
#
loop_
_entity_poly.entity_id
_entity_poly.type
_entity_poly.pdbx_seq_one_letter_code
_entity_poly.pdbx_strand_id
1 'polypeptide(L)'
;MNREELRFINNLSILLECGRPLLSCFRNLQAATDDEACKAAYTAMIAATESGNDFTTVLGDYPQLCSRSTLALLQAGRRSSCLGVLLPKLAHLVRSTVEGHWEPRRRFFETWALMVEAGIPLEEGLGELNHDFRRGPLREVAEGLRATVAAGGSLSDGAKKFPEFFDAVSIDLLEYGHARDLARALRAITRLI
;
A
#
# COMPACT_ATOMS: atom_id res chain seq x y z
N MET A 1 -7.71 -14.05 -1.89
CA MET A 1 -6.50 -13.25 -1.63
C MET A 1 -6.69 -12.28 -0.46
N ASN A 2 -7.82 -11.57 -0.33
CA ASN A 2 -7.93 -10.45 0.62
C ASN A 2 -8.11 -10.80 2.11
N ARG A 3 -8.59 -12.00 2.48
CA ARG A 3 -8.91 -12.33 3.89
C ARG A 3 -7.67 -12.57 4.76
N GLU A 4 -6.67 -13.27 4.25
CA GLU A 4 -5.43 -13.53 5.01
C GLU A 4 -4.57 -12.27 5.13
N GLU A 5 -4.45 -11.48 4.06
CA GLU A 5 -3.83 -10.15 4.14
C GLU A 5 -4.52 -9.25 5.16
N LEU A 6 -5.87 -9.22 5.19
CA LEU A 6 -6.61 -8.48 6.20
C LEU A 6 -6.32 -8.98 7.61
N ARG A 7 -6.34 -10.30 7.83
CA ARG A 7 -6.01 -10.89 9.14
C ARG A 7 -4.61 -10.48 9.57
N PHE A 8 -3.63 -10.61 8.69
CA PHE A 8 -2.24 -10.25 8.97
C PHE A 8 -2.11 -8.77 9.36
N ILE A 9 -2.55 -7.85 8.49
CA ILE A 9 -2.41 -6.40 8.70
C ILE A 9 -3.22 -5.92 9.90
N ASN A 10 -4.46 -6.38 10.07
CA ASN A 10 -5.32 -5.95 11.17
C ASN A 10 -4.76 -6.39 12.53
N ASN A 11 -4.31 -7.65 12.65
CA ASN A 11 -3.72 -8.12 13.90
C ASN A 11 -2.39 -7.43 14.18
N LEU A 12 -1.57 -7.18 13.15
CA LEU A 12 -0.32 -6.44 13.32
C LEU A 12 -0.57 -5.00 13.80
N SER A 13 -1.58 -4.31 13.26
CA SER A 13 -1.99 -2.98 13.72
C SER A 13 -2.40 -2.99 15.20
N ILE A 14 -3.37 -3.83 15.56
CA ILE A 14 -3.93 -3.90 16.92
C ILE A 14 -2.84 -4.22 17.94
N LEU A 15 -2.00 -5.22 17.68
CA LEU A 15 -1.04 -5.69 18.67
C LEU A 15 0.11 -4.70 18.86
N LEU A 16 0.53 -4.01 17.79
CA LEU A 16 1.50 -2.93 17.90
C LEU A 16 0.93 -1.70 18.61
N GLU A 17 -0.33 -1.34 18.36
CA GLU A 17 -1.03 -0.30 19.12
C GLU A 17 -1.10 -0.62 20.61
N CYS A 18 -1.27 -1.90 20.96
CA CYS A 18 -1.20 -2.38 22.35
C CYS A 18 0.23 -2.47 22.93
N GLY A 19 1.26 -2.05 22.18
CA GLY A 19 2.66 -2.09 22.63
C GLY A 19 3.25 -3.49 22.75
N ARG A 20 2.64 -4.50 22.11
CA ARG A 20 3.17 -5.88 22.17
C ARG A 20 4.39 -6.05 21.27
N PRO A 21 5.39 -6.85 21.67
CA PRO A 21 6.52 -7.19 20.81
C PRO A 21 6.09 -7.91 19.52
N LEU A 22 6.72 -7.55 18.39
CA LEU A 22 6.45 -8.15 17.07
C LEU A 22 6.50 -9.68 17.07
N LEU A 23 7.48 -10.27 17.75
CA LEU A 23 7.64 -11.72 17.85
C LEU A 23 6.41 -12.41 18.46
N SER A 24 5.84 -11.82 19.52
CA SER A 24 4.62 -12.34 20.14
C SER A 24 3.42 -12.24 19.18
N CYS A 25 3.39 -11.20 18.34
CA CYS A 25 2.34 -11.03 17.33
C CYS A 25 2.40 -12.13 16.28
N PHE A 26 3.58 -12.41 15.73
CA PHE A 26 3.76 -13.45 14.72
C PHE A 26 3.45 -14.85 15.25
N ARG A 27 3.85 -15.16 16.49
CA ARG A 27 3.51 -16.45 17.14
C ARG A 27 2.00 -16.63 17.30
N ASN A 28 1.29 -15.58 17.71
CA ASN A 28 -0.17 -15.64 17.84
C ASN A 28 -0.85 -15.84 16.49
N LEU A 29 -0.40 -15.13 15.45
CA LEU A 29 -0.92 -15.25 14.10
C LEU A 29 -0.65 -16.64 13.50
N GLN A 30 0.54 -17.19 13.73
CA GLN A 30 0.91 -18.54 13.31
C GLN A 30 0.03 -19.60 13.98
N ALA A 31 -0.26 -19.47 15.27
CA ALA A 31 -1.12 -20.40 15.99
C ALA A 31 -2.60 -20.29 15.59
N ALA A 32 -3.01 -19.16 15.02
CA ALA A 32 -4.40 -18.88 14.64
C ALA A 32 -4.75 -19.20 13.19
N THR A 33 -3.79 -19.71 12.38
CA THR A 33 -4.01 -20.04 10.97
C THR A 33 -3.85 -21.53 10.69
N ASP A 34 -4.72 -22.06 9.84
CA ASP A 34 -4.64 -23.44 9.32
C ASP A 34 -3.94 -23.50 7.95
N ASP A 35 -3.63 -22.35 7.34
CA ASP A 35 -2.98 -22.26 6.03
C ASP A 35 -1.47 -22.51 6.16
N GLU A 36 -0.98 -23.61 5.57
CA GLU A 36 0.42 -24.01 5.64
C GLU A 36 1.38 -23.00 4.99
N ALA A 37 0.95 -22.30 3.93
CA ALA A 37 1.77 -21.28 3.30
C ALA A 37 1.90 -20.03 4.21
N CYS A 38 0.83 -19.69 4.92
CA CYS A 38 0.86 -18.63 5.94
C CYS A 38 1.70 -19.04 7.15
N LYS A 39 1.59 -20.29 7.64
CA LYS A 39 2.45 -20.80 8.71
C LYS A 39 3.93 -20.71 8.34
N ALA A 40 4.30 -21.09 7.11
CA ALA A 40 5.66 -20.94 6.61
C ALA A 40 6.13 -19.48 6.61
N ALA A 41 5.28 -18.54 6.17
CA ALA A 41 5.56 -17.11 6.21
C ALA A 41 5.82 -16.61 7.64
N TYR A 42 4.97 -17.01 8.60
CA TYR A 42 5.15 -16.64 10.01
C TYR A 42 6.41 -17.24 10.61
N THR A 43 6.75 -18.50 10.31
CA THR A 43 8.02 -19.12 10.73
C THR A 43 9.21 -18.30 10.23
N ALA A 44 9.21 -17.92 8.94
CA ALA A 44 10.28 -17.13 8.34
C ALA A 44 10.39 -15.73 8.97
N MET A 45 9.26 -15.05 9.22
CA MET A 45 9.22 -13.75 9.88
C MET A 45 9.75 -13.80 11.32
N ILE A 46 9.39 -14.84 12.08
CA ILE A 46 9.87 -15.07 13.45
C ILE A 46 11.40 -15.23 13.42
N ALA A 47 11.91 -16.14 12.59
CA ALA A 47 13.35 -16.40 12.50
C ALA A 47 14.15 -15.15 12.07
N ALA A 48 13.64 -14.39 11.10
CA ALA A 48 14.23 -13.13 10.67
C ALA A 48 14.29 -12.13 11.83
N THR A 49 13.19 -11.95 12.56
CA THR A 49 13.09 -11.00 13.67
C THR A 49 13.98 -11.41 14.86
N GLU A 50 14.05 -12.70 15.20
CA GLU A 50 14.94 -13.21 16.26
C GLU A 50 16.41 -13.02 15.94
N SER A 51 16.77 -13.09 14.65
CA SER A 51 18.13 -12.85 14.16
C SER A 51 18.46 -11.34 14.02
N GLY A 52 17.52 -10.45 14.35
CA GLY A 52 17.68 -9.00 14.20
C GLY A 52 17.48 -8.47 12.77
N ASN A 53 17.06 -9.31 11.83
CA ASN A 53 16.77 -8.92 10.45
C ASN A 53 15.36 -8.30 10.33
N ASP A 54 15.13 -7.57 9.24
CA ASP A 54 13.83 -6.98 8.94
C ASP A 54 12.85 -8.06 8.45
N PHE A 55 11.77 -8.28 9.20
CA PHE A 55 10.73 -9.27 8.83
C PHE A 55 10.06 -8.96 7.48
N THR A 56 10.09 -7.72 7.02
CA THR A 56 9.47 -7.36 5.73
C THR A 56 10.24 -7.92 4.54
N THR A 57 11.51 -8.32 4.69
CA THR A 57 12.27 -8.92 3.58
C THR A 57 11.77 -10.31 3.21
N VAL A 58 11.18 -11.05 4.15
CA VAL A 58 10.65 -12.39 3.87
C VAL A 58 9.30 -12.33 3.17
N LEU A 59 8.53 -11.25 3.36
CA LEU A 59 7.17 -11.12 2.80
C LEU A 59 7.13 -11.09 1.27
N GLY A 60 8.26 -10.79 0.61
CA GLY A 60 8.37 -10.85 -0.86
C GLY A 60 8.12 -12.26 -1.43
N ASP A 61 8.43 -13.30 -0.66
CA ASP A 61 8.24 -14.70 -1.04
C ASP A 61 6.81 -15.21 -0.77
N TYR A 62 5.98 -14.41 -0.08
CA TYR A 62 4.63 -14.77 0.34
C TYR A 62 3.56 -13.77 -0.15
N PRO A 63 3.39 -13.58 -1.47
CA PRO A 63 2.44 -12.61 -2.04
C PRO A 63 0.96 -12.88 -1.69
N GLN A 64 0.64 -14.08 -1.19
CA GLN A 64 -0.68 -14.43 -0.65
C GLN A 64 -0.98 -13.79 0.71
N LEU A 65 0.06 -13.44 1.48
CA LEU A 65 -0.06 -12.80 2.79
C LEU A 65 -0.02 -11.26 2.65
N CYS A 66 0.62 -10.76 1.60
CA CYS A 66 0.91 -9.34 1.43
C CYS A 66 0.96 -8.99 -0.06
N SER A 67 0.05 -8.12 -0.53
CA SER A 67 0.17 -7.54 -1.87
C SER A 67 1.40 -6.64 -1.98
N ARG A 68 1.82 -6.28 -3.19
CA ARG A 68 3.05 -5.51 -3.35
C ARG A 68 2.94 -4.08 -2.80
N SER A 69 1.81 -3.42 -2.97
CA SER A 69 1.59 -2.10 -2.36
C SER A 69 1.61 -2.19 -0.83
N THR A 70 0.98 -3.22 -0.25
CA THR A 70 1.02 -3.45 1.21
C THR A 70 2.44 -3.71 1.69
N LEU A 71 3.23 -4.49 0.95
CA LEU A 71 4.63 -4.77 1.28
C LEU A 71 5.48 -3.50 1.22
N ALA A 72 5.36 -2.71 0.14
CA ALA A 72 6.08 -1.45 -0.02
C ALA A 72 5.75 -0.48 1.12
N LEU A 73 4.48 -0.40 1.52
CA LEU A 73 4.03 0.38 2.68
C LEU A 73 4.62 -0.15 3.99
N LEU A 74 4.59 -1.45 4.24
CA LEU A 74 5.21 -2.03 5.44
C LEU A 74 6.72 -1.74 5.50
N GLN A 75 7.42 -1.89 4.39
CA GLN A 75 8.85 -1.59 4.29
C GLN A 75 9.13 -0.10 4.55
N ALA A 76 8.37 0.80 3.93
CA ALA A 76 8.49 2.23 4.17
C ALA A 76 8.20 2.59 5.63
N GLY A 77 7.13 2.04 6.20
CA GLY A 77 6.77 2.22 7.60
C GLY A 77 7.83 1.69 8.56
N ARG A 78 8.48 0.57 8.22
CA ARG A 78 9.54 -0.04 9.02
C ARG A 78 10.82 0.78 8.98
N ARG A 79 11.29 1.18 7.79
CA ARG A 79 12.47 2.05 7.60
C ARG A 79 12.32 3.37 8.34
N SER A 80 11.13 3.96 8.29
CA SER A 80 10.83 5.25 8.92
C SER A 80 10.35 5.12 10.37
N SER A 81 10.32 3.90 10.93
CA SER A 81 9.80 3.61 12.28
C SER A 81 8.41 4.20 12.56
N CYS A 82 7.58 4.32 11.52
CA CYS A 82 6.23 4.88 11.57
C CYS A 82 5.14 3.82 11.37
N LEU A 83 5.47 2.53 11.52
CA LEU A 83 4.51 1.43 11.45
C LEU A 83 3.27 1.67 12.32
N GLY A 84 3.41 2.19 13.53
CA GLY A 84 2.26 2.47 14.41
C GLY A 84 1.29 3.52 13.86
N VAL A 85 1.76 4.43 13.01
CA VAL A 85 0.92 5.44 12.35
C VAL A 85 0.39 4.94 11.00
N LEU A 86 1.18 4.12 10.30
CA LEU A 86 0.87 3.63 8.96
C LEU A 86 -0.08 2.42 8.96
N LEU A 87 0.12 1.48 9.88
CA LEU A 87 -0.65 0.24 9.97
C LEU A 87 -2.15 0.46 10.13
N PRO A 88 -2.66 1.41 10.94
CA PRO A 88 -4.09 1.62 11.06
C PRO A 88 -4.71 2.07 9.73
N LYS A 89 -4.01 2.92 8.98
CA LYS A 89 -4.43 3.37 7.64
C LYS A 89 -4.39 2.22 6.64
N LEU A 90 -3.34 1.39 6.68
CA LEU A 90 -3.20 0.21 5.83
C LEU A 90 -4.27 -0.84 6.14
N ALA A 91 -4.57 -1.08 7.42
CA ALA A 91 -5.63 -1.98 7.86
C ALA A 91 -7.00 -1.52 7.34
N HIS A 92 -7.29 -0.21 7.39
CA HIS A 92 -8.49 0.35 6.80
C HIS A 92 -8.58 0.09 5.28
N LEU A 93 -7.47 0.28 4.56
CA LEU A 93 -7.39 0.09 3.11
C LEU A 93 -7.59 -1.39 2.70
N VAL A 94 -6.99 -2.32 3.43
CA VAL A 94 -7.16 -3.76 3.17
C VAL A 94 -8.57 -4.21 3.56
N ARG A 95 -9.14 -3.65 4.64
CA ARG A 95 -10.49 -3.97 5.11
C ARG A 95 -11.57 -3.58 4.10
N SER A 96 -11.50 -2.37 3.55
CA SER A 96 -12.47 -1.88 2.56
C SER A 96 -12.56 -2.81 1.35
N THR A 97 -11.46 -3.48 1.01
CA THR A 97 -11.40 -4.49 -0.05
C THR A 97 -12.17 -5.76 0.29
N VAL A 98 -12.13 -6.22 1.54
CA VAL A 98 -12.81 -7.47 1.95
C VAL A 98 -14.30 -7.25 2.19
N GLU A 99 -14.69 -6.07 2.67
CA GLU A 99 -16.07 -5.74 3.04
C GLU A 99 -16.98 -5.42 1.85
N GLY A 100 -16.50 -5.57 0.61
CA GLY A 100 -17.31 -5.39 -0.59
C GLY A 100 -17.55 -3.93 -0.99
N HIS A 101 -16.95 -2.96 -0.28
CA HIS A 101 -16.89 -1.54 -0.68
C HIS A 101 -15.85 -1.32 -1.79
N TRP A 102 -15.80 -2.23 -2.76
CA TRP A 102 -14.77 -2.29 -3.78
C TRP A 102 -15.02 -1.25 -4.88
N GLU A 103 -14.44 -0.07 -4.70
CA GLU A 103 -14.32 0.96 -5.72
C GLU A 103 -12.85 1.00 -6.21
N PRO A 104 -12.52 0.37 -7.36
CA PRO A 104 -11.14 0.27 -7.85
C PRO A 104 -10.43 1.62 -7.94
N ARG A 105 -11.15 2.64 -8.42
CA ARG A 105 -10.61 4.00 -8.59
C ARG A 105 -10.28 4.64 -7.25
N ARG A 106 -11.17 4.53 -6.26
CA ARG A 106 -10.92 5.02 -4.90
C ARG A 106 -9.72 4.31 -4.28
N ARG A 107 -9.66 2.98 -4.36
CA ARG A 107 -8.52 2.22 -3.82
C ARG A 107 -7.21 2.63 -4.47
N PHE A 108 -7.19 2.85 -5.79
CA PHE A 108 -6.01 3.31 -6.51
C PHE A 108 -5.44 4.59 -5.89
N PHE A 109 -6.28 5.61 -5.75
CA PHE A 109 -5.86 6.91 -5.21
C PHE A 109 -5.57 6.88 -3.71
N GLU A 110 -6.32 6.11 -2.91
CA GLU A 110 -6.04 5.96 -1.46
C GLU A 110 -4.72 5.24 -1.21
N THR A 111 -4.43 4.18 -1.97
CA THR A 111 -3.16 3.44 -1.87
C THR A 111 -2.02 4.35 -2.30
N TRP A 112 -2.17 5.05 -3.43
CA TRP A 112 -1.15 5.97 -3.90
C TRP A 112 -0.87 7.09 -2.89
N ALA A 113 -1.91 7.73 -2.36
CA ALA A 113 -1.76 8.77 -1.35
C ALA A 113 -1.02 8.26 -0.12
N LEU A 114 -1.36 7.05 0.36
CA LEU A 114 -0.70 6.45 1.51
C LEU A 114 0.79 6.17 1.26
N MET A 115 1.14 5.75 0.04
CA MET A 115 2.54 5.54 -0.35
C MET A 115 3.33 6.85 -0.36
N VAL A 116 2.75 7.92 -0.91
CA VAL A 116 3.37 9.25 -0.90
C VAL A 116 3.58 9.75 0.54
N GLU A 117 2.62 9.51 1.44
CA GLU A 117 2.79 9.85 2.87
C GLU A 117 3.85 9.05 3.58
N ALA A 118 4.00 7.78 3.21
CA ALA A 118 5.05 6.92 3.73
C ALA A 118 6.45 7.30 3.18
N GLY A 119 6.52 8.29 2.27
CA GLY A 119 7.75 8.74 1.63
C GLY A 119 8.24 7.79 0.53
N ILE A 120 7.36 6.96 -0.02
CA ILE A 120 7.70 6.10 -1.16
C ILE A 120 7.82 6.97 -2.42
N PRO A 121 8.92 6.86 -3.19
CA PRO A 121 9.09 7.59 -4.44
C PRO A 121 7.93 7.38 -5.42
N LEU A 122 7.59 8.41 -6.18
CA LEU A 122 6.42 8.38 -7.08
C LEU A 122 6.49 7.27 -8.12
N GLU A 123 7.66 7.08 -8.73
CA GLU A 123 7.85 6.06 -9.74
C GLU A 123 7.69 4.65 -9.15
N GLU A 124 8.26 4.41 -7.95
CA GLU A 124 8.13 3.15 -7.21
C GLU A 124 6.66 2.88 -6.87
N GLY A 125 5.97 3.86 -6.26
CA GLY A 125 4.55 3.72 -5.91
C GLY A 125 3.65 3.46 -7.13
N LEU A 126 3.88 4.13 -8.27
CA LEU A 126 3.15 3.86 -9.51
C LEU A 126 3.48 2.47 -10.07
N GLY A 127 4.71 1.98 -9.88
CA GLY A 127 5.10 0.60 -10.19
C GLY A 127 4.29 -0.43 -9.39
N GLU A 128 4.13 -0.20 -8.09
CA GLU A 128 3.35 -1.10 -7.23
C GLU A 128 1.85 -1.07 -7.56
N LEU A 129 1.30 0.10 -7.86
CA LEU A 129 -0.08 0.22 -8.36
C LEU A 129 -0.27 -0.54 -9.68
N ASN A 130 0.64 -0.38 -10.64
CA ASN A 130 0.56 -1.12 -11.91
C ASN A 130 0.55 -2.64 -11.68
N HIS A 131 1.38 -3.14 -10.75
CA HIS A 131 1.40 -4.55 -10.40
C HIS A 131 0.10 -5.04 -9.74
N ASP A 132 -0.45 -4.28 -8.80
CA ASP A 132 -1.63 -4.70 -8.05
C ASP A 132 -2.92 -4.57 -8.88
N PHE A 133 -3.00 -3.55 -9.74
CA PHE A 133 -4.05 -3.37 -10.75
C PHE A 133 -3.66 -4.08 -12.06
N ARG A 134 -3.62 -5.42 -12.05
CA ARG A 134 -3.05 -6.24 -13.15
C ARG A 134 -3.70 -6.07 -14.54
N ARG A 135 -4.94 -5.58 -14.62
CA ARG A 135 -5.72 -5.43 -15.86
C ARG A 135 -6.65 -4.24 -15.77
N GLY A 136 -7.06 -3.76 -16.95
CA GLY A 136 -8.04 -2.69 -17.07
C GLY A 136 -7.43 -1.30 -16.96
N PRO A 137 -8.27 -0.27 -16.98
CA PRO A 137 -7.83 1.09 -17.28
C PRO A 137 -6.94 1.71 -16.18
N LEU A 138 -7.11 1.32 -14.92
CA LEU A 138 -6.23 1.78 -13.82
C LEU A 138 -4.77 1.32 -13.97
N ARG A 139 -4.54 0.19 -14.66
CA ARG A 139 -3.20 -0.26 -15.00
C ARG A 139 -2.54 0.71 -15.97
N GLU A 140 -3.26 1.05 -17.03
CA GLU A 140 -2.80 1.94 -18.10
C GLU A 140 -2.55 3.35 -17.54
N VAL A 141 -3.40 3.80 -16.62
CA VAL A 141 -3.19 5.04 -15.86
C VAL A 141 -1.87 5.00 -15.09
N ALA A 142 -1.64 3.97 -14.25
CA ALA A 142 -0.38 3.86 -13.50
C ALA A 142 0.84 3.81 -14.42
N GLU A 143 0.77 3.05 -15.50
CA GLU A 143 1.84 2.91 -16.48
C GLU A 143 2.15 4.22 -17.20
N GLY A 144 1.13 4.93 -17.69
CA GLY A 144 1.28 6.19 -18.39
C GLY A 144 1.77 7.33 -17.50
N LEU A 145 1.28 7.39 -16.25
CA LEU A 145 1.80 8.32 -15.24
C LEU A 145 3.27 8.01 -14.94
N ARG A 146 3.61 6.73 -14.71
CA ARG A 146 4.98 6.31 -14.42
C ARG A 146 5.93 6.66 -15.56
N ALA A 147 5.55 6.37 -16.79
CA ALA A 147 6.36 6.69 -17.97
C ALA A 147 6.57 8.21 -18.12
N THR A 148 5.56 9.01 -17.80
CA THR A 148 5.67 10.48 -17.85
C THR A 148 6.65 11.00 -16.79
N VAL A 149 6.57 10.50 -15.55
CA VAL A 149 7.50 10.86 -14.46
C VAL A 149 8.93 10.40 -14.77
N ALA A 150 9.10 9.18 -15.29
CA ALA A 150 10.42 8.65 -15.66
C ALA A 150 11.08 9.46 -16.80
N ALA A 151 10.28 10.05 -17.70
CA ALA A 151 10.75 10.94 -18.75
C ALA A 151 11.03 12.38 -18.26
N GLY A 152 10.86 12.67 -16.96
CA GLY A 152 11.03 14.01 -16.38
C GLY A 152 9.83 14.95 -16.55
N GLY A 153 8.69 14.43 -17.02
CA GLY A 153 7.44 15.19 -17.11
C GLY A 153 6.71 15.31 -15.76
N SER A 154 5.72 16.21 -15.71
CA SER A 154 4.90 16.40 -14.50
C SER A 154 3.78 15.36 -14.39
N LEU A 155 3.29 15.12 -13.17
CA LEU A 155 2.12 14.25 -12.95
C LEU A 155 0.86 14.80 -13.60
N SER A 156 0.67 16.12 -13.63
CA SER A 156 -0.48 16.75 -14.27
C SER A 156 -0.45 16.55 -15.78
N ASP A 157 0.72 16.59 -16.42
CA ASP A 157 0.85 16.29 -17.85
C ASP A 157 0.58 14.83 -18.19
N GLY A 158 0.95 13.92 -17.29
CA GLY A 158 0.57 12.51 -17.40
C GLY A 158 -0.94 12.31 -17.22
N ALA A 159 -1.53 12.96 -16.23
CA ALA A 159 -2.95 12.86 -15.89
C ALA A 159 -3.87 13.39 -16.99
N LYS A 160 -3.47 14.45 -17.72
CA LYS A 160 -4.20 14.98 -18.89
C LYS A 160 -4.44 13.93 -19.99
N LYS A 161 -3.65 12.84 -20.04
CA LYS A 161 -3.82 11.74 -21.00
C LYS A 161 -4.97 10.79 -20.64
N PHE A 162 -5.51 10.88 -19.42
CA PHE A 162 -6.55 10.01 -18.88
C PHE A 162 -7.74 10.82 -18.33
N PRO A 163 -8.45 11.58 -19.19
CA PRO A 163 -9.53 12.49 -18.76
C PRO A 163 -10.71 11.78 -18.07
N GLU A 164 -10.88 10.48 -18.29
CA GLU A 164 -11.88 9.65 -17.62
C GLU A 164 -11.52 9.34 -16.15
N PHE A 165 -10.25 9.48 -15.77
CA PHE A 165 -9.76 9.34 -14.39
C PHE A 165 -9.39 10.66 -13.72
N PHE A 166 -9.13 11.69 -14.51
CA PHE A 166 -8.72 13.01 -14.03
C PHE A 166 -9.52 14.10 -14.73
N ASP A 167 -10.51 14.65 -14.03
CA ASP A 167 -11.19 15.86 -14.46
C ASP A 167 -10.31 17.09 -14.26
N ALA A 168 -10.77 18.25 -14.75
CA ALA A 168 -10.03 19.50 -14.64
C ALA A 168 -9.65 19.84 -13.18
N VAL A 169 -10.57 19.59 -12.23
CA VAL A 169 -10.32 19.82 -10.80
C VAL A 169 -9.23 18.89 -10.27
N SER A 170 -9.23 17.61 -10.66
CA SER A 170 -8.21 16.64 -10.27
C SER A 170 -6.84 17.02 -10.83
N ILE A 171 -6.77 17.51 -12.07
CA ILE A 171 -5.53 17.98 -12.70
C ILE A 171 -4.98 19.19 -11.94
N ASP A 172 -5.82 20.17 -11.62
CA ASP A 172 -5.42 21.35 -10.83
C ASP A 172 -4.90 20.91 -9.45
N LEU A 173 -5.60 20.00 -8.77
CA LEU A 173 -5.16 19.47 -7.47
C LEU A 173 -3.79 18.81 -7.54
N LEU A 174 -3.51 18.03 -8.60
CA LEU A 174 -2.19 17.41 -8.80
C LEU A 174 -1.10 18.46 -9.02
N GLU A 175 -1.38 19.50 -9.80
CA GLU A 175 -0.44 20.59 -10.08
C GLU A 175 -0.09 21.38 -8.81
N TYR A 176 -1.10 21.81 -8.05
CA TYR A 176 -0.90 22.49 -6.77
C TYR A 176 -0.29 21.59 -5.71
N GLY A 177 -0.69 20.31 -5.69
CA GLY A 177 -0.21 19.31 -4.74
C GLY A 177 1.26 18.98 -4.94
N HIS A 178 1.72 18.88 -6.18
CA HIS A 178 3.11 18.55 -6.49
C HIS A 178 4.12 19.52 -5.84
N ALA A 179 3.78 20.81 -5.78
CA ALA A 179 4.64 21.82 -5.18
C ALA A 179 4.60 21.87 -3.64
N ARG A 180 3.65 21.17 -2.99
CA ARG A 180 3.36 21.35 -1.56
C ARG A 180 3.12 20.03 -0.81
N ASP A 181 2.04 19.34 -1.17
CA ASP A 181 1.54 18.15 -0.48
C ASP A 181 0.72 17.29 -1.46
N LEU A 182 1.43 16.43 -2.18
CA LEU A 182 0.81 15.54 -3.17
C LEU A 182 -0.10 14.49 -2.51
N ALA A 183 0.26 14.00 -1.32
CA ALA A 183 -0.57 13.04 -0.60
C ALA A 183 -1.96 13.61 -0.30
N ARG A 184 -2.02 14.87 0.13
CA ARG A 184 -3.28 15.58 0.35
C ARG A 184 -4.06 15.77 -0.94
N ALA A 185 -3.40 16.11 -2.06
CA ALA A 185 -4.06 16.24 -3.36
C ALA A 185 -4.69 14.91 -3.81
N LEU A 186 -3.96 13.80 -3.70
CA LEU A 186 -4.47 12.47 -4.04
C LEU A 186 -5.67 12.06 -3.17
N ARG A 187 -5.66 12.39 -1.88
CA ARG A 187 -6.83 12.22 -1.01
C ARG A 187 -8.00 13.14 -1.34
N ALA A 188 -7.74 14.33 -1.87
CA ALA A 188 -8.82 15.20 -2.30
C ALA A 188 -9.52 14.60 -3.51
N ILE A 189 -8.77 14.01 -4.45
CA ILE A 189 -9.32 13.30 -5.62
C ILE A 189 -10.24 12.15 -5.19
N THR A 190 -9.92 11.41 -4.13
CA THR A 190 -10.80 10.31 -3.65
C THR A 190 -12.16 10.78 -3.12
N ARG A 191 -12.31 12.08 -2.81
CA ARG A 191 -13.58 12.68 -2.36
C ARG A 191 -14.43 13.23 -3.50
N LEU A 192 -13.86 13.35 -4.70
CA LEU A 192 -14.55 13.80 -5.90
C LEU A 192 -15.27 12.66 -6.65
N ILE A 193 -15.02 11.41 -6.24
CA ILE A 193 -15.49 10.18 -6.87
C ILE A 193 -16.41 9.37 -5.97
#